data_AF-A0A179B3R8-F1
#
_entry.id   AF-A0A179B3R8-F1
#
_cell.length_a   1.000
_cell.length_b   1.000
_cell.length_c   1.000
_cell.angle_alpha   90.00
_cell.angle_beta   90.00
_cell.angle_gamma   90.00
#
_symmetry.space_group_name_H-M   'P 1'
#
loop_
_entity.id
_entity.type
_entity.pdbx_description
1 polymer ?
#
loop_
_entity_poly.entity_id
_entity_poly.type
_entity_poly.pdbx_seq_one_letter_code
_entity_poly.pdbx_strand_id
1 'polypeptide(L)'
;MSVVYQLAVTPWQANRYLSEGAEDFCGFAVDAASVEDVRDAGCLRELLLCKVNEANFPADEPLHILKAPIDPFVHTRRAVGPLHPDAFLGGVTEDAPYDPSGVVSAGGATAELLWIEPGRLTRGSELWRFRPGDPNPELAAVYHGVAWGWENARTGEFVAAKPSKLMGPVVKREWGTAAVDVETDGGKPTAVTLVSPQKPPESGFERLSTGLWAKRIEYRDGLNVYENYLSALARGVPVRVTRLANSPNGMEALGFALLVDAPYAIGNRVLRICPGAFFCVMPMDEMEKAVAREGRPETWDVSTFPAVTTLSLRERSNYDVDSLLKDIHALIENVAPEGWRTCTLIVQIVGGQFRYGGNFFIPASADPFEAAPPSGGGSPSQAAPPSGAGSEASSSEDRSASADDGAHRGPGSRRARSGRPRRPVYGGVVEEISLLPSAVLEYLGQIKKLAATPERGAPLAFTLQASASGETKLNVTYEETPPLVESITPQAWAAEMEAFPRPNPPEWASRLTDPGDDGGL
;
A
#
# COMPACT_ATOMS: atom_id res chain seq x y z
N MET A 1 -7.19 -0.93 30.24
CA MET A 1 -7.81 0.04 29.30
C MET A 1 -7.57 -0.47 27.90
N SER A 2 -8.52 -0.31 26.99
CA SER A 2 -8.30 -0.62 25.57
C SER A 2 -7.35 0.39 24.94
N VAL A 3 -6.59 -0.04 23.94
CA VAL A 3 -5.64 0.82 23.21
C VAL A 3 -6.39 1.94 22.49
N VAL A 4 -5.81 3.14 22.50
CA VAL A 4 -6.23 4.27 21.68
C VAL A 4 -5.05 4.73 20.86
N TYR A 5 -5.15 4.62 19.53
CA TYR A 5 -4.12 5.09 18.64
C TYR A 5 -4.18 6.61 18.49
N GLN A 6 -3.04 7.27 18.58
CA GLN A 6 -2.89 8.70 18.35
C GLN A 6 -2.05 8.95 17.11
N LEU A 7 -2.59 9.67 16.13
CA LEU A 7 -1.90 10.02 14.89
C LEU A 7 -2.15 11.47 14.48
N ALA A 8 -1.19 12.05 13.76
CA ALA A 8 -1.30 13.38 13.19
C ALA A 8 -2.00 13.30 11.84
N VAL A 9 -2.98 14.18 11.61
CA VAL A 9 -3.69 14.28 10.34
C VAL A 9 -3.49 15.67 9.75
N THR A 10 -3.39 15.74 8.42
CA THR A 10 -3.19 17.03 7.75
C THR A 10 -4.42 17.92 7.89
N PRO A 11 -4.28 19.25 7.73
CA PRO A 11 -5.43 20.16 7.66
C PRO A 11 -6.46 19.73 6.60
N TRP A 12 -6.01 19.18 5.46
CA TRP A 12 -6.89 18.62 4.43
C TRP A 12 -7.69 17.41 4.93
N GLN A 13 -7.05 16.46 5.63
CA GLN A 13 -7.73 15.29 6.21
C GLN A 13 -8.75 15.73 7.27
N ALA A 14 -8.35 16.62 8.18
CA ALA A 14 -9.24 17.19 9.18
C ALA A 14 -10.45 17.88 8.55
N ASN A 15 -10.25 18.63 7.46
CA ASN A 15 -11.36 19.23 6.73
C ASN A 15 -12.27 18.18 6.09
N ARG A 16 -11.75 17.11 5.50
CA ARG A 16 -12.57 16.02 4.94
C ARG A 16 -13.41 15.31 6.00
N TYR A 17 -12.89 15.12 7.21
CA TYR A 17 -13.67 14.61 8.33
C TYR A 17 -14.85 15.54 8.65
N LEU A 18 -14.55 16.83 8.83
CA LEU A 18 -15.54 17.81 9.29
C LEU A 18 -16.57 18.25 8.23
N SER A 19 -16.21 18.22 6.95
CA SER A 19 -17.05 18.73 5.85
C SER A 19 -17.65 17.66 4.96
N GLU A 20 -17.01 16.50 4.81
CA GLU A 20 -17.45 15.42 3.93
C GLU A 20 -17.86 14.16 4.72
N GLY A 21 -17.54 14.09 6.02
CA GLY A 21 -17.80 12.92 6.84
C GLY A 21 -16.89 11.74 6.47
N ALA A 22 -15.67 12.00 6.00
CA ALA A 22 -14.73 10.95 5.64
C ALA A 22 -14.41 10.03 6.83
N GLU A 23 -14.16 8.76 6.54
CA GLU A 23 -14.08 7.69 7.55
C GLU A 23 -12.80 6.84 7.40
N ASP A 24 -11.97 7.14 6.40
CA ASP A 24 -10.69 6.51 6.16
C ASP A 24 -9.60 7.05 7.10
N PHE A 25 -8.77 6.17 7.67
CA PHE A 25 -7.56 6.56 8.40
C PHE A 25 -6.43 5.53 8.26
N CYS A 26 -5.18 6.03 8.27
CA CYS A 26 -3.94 5.25 8.25
C CYS A 26 -2.73 6.18 8.46
N GLY A 27 -1.55 5.57 8.59
CA GLY A 27 -0.27 6.26 8.73
C GLY A 27 0.41 5.95 10.05
N PHE A 28 1.43 6.74 10.39
CA PHE A 28 2.13 6.56 11.66
C PHE A 28 1.30 6.99 12.86
N ALA A 29 1.39 6.20 13.91
CA ALA A 29 0.68 6.39 15.16
C ALA A 29 1.53 5.96 16.35
N VAL A 30 1.09 6.36 17.53
CA VAL A 30 1.59 5.85 18.83
C VAL A 30 0.39 5.43 19.68
N ASP A 31 0.61 4.63 20.71
CA ASP A 31 -0.40 4.44 21.76
C ASP A 31 -0.55 5.76 22.55
N ALA A 32 -1.76 6.30 22.61
CA ALA A 32 -2.07 7.54 23.30
C ALA A 32 -1.66 7.50 24.78
N ALA A 33 -1.72 6.32 25.43
CA ALA A 33 -1.29 6.15 26.81
C ALA A 33 0.22 6.40 26.99
N SER A 34 1.04 6.10 25.98
CA SER A 34 2.50 6.27 26.05
C SER A 34 2.95 7.73 25.92
N VAL A 35 2.05 8.63 25.49
CA VAL A 35 2.31 10.05 25.26
C VAL A 35 1.28 10.93 25.96
N GLU A 36 0.61 10.38 26.99
CA GLU A 36 -0.54 11.02 27.62
C GLU A 36 -0.20 12.35 28.30
N ASP A 37 1.06 12.57 28.70
CA ASP A 37 1.51 13.82 29.32
C ASP A 37 2.00 14.87 28.31
N VAL A 38 2.12 14.49 27.03
CA VAL A 38 2.60 15.40 26.00
C VAL A 38 1.44 16.30 25.55
N ARG A 39 1.55 17.60 25.84
CA ARG A 39 0.57 18.63 25.45
C ARG A 39 1.11 19.63 24.44
N ASP A 40 2.43 19.72 24.31
CA ASP A 40 3.07 20.62 23.36
C ASP A 40 2.92 20.10 21.91
N ALA A 41 2.41 20.96 21.02
CA ALA A 41 2.20 20.61 19.62
C ALA A 41 3.53 20.31 18.91
N GLY A 42 4.63 20.98 19.27
CA GLY A 42 5.95 20.72 18.72
C GLY A 42 6.45 19.31 19.04
N CYS A 43 6.35 18.90 20.31
CA CYS A 43 6.70 17.55 20.74
C CYS A 43 5.84 16.48 20.06
N LEU A 44 4.53 16.72 19.88
CA LEU A 44 3.65 15.81 19.14
C LEU A 44 4.02 15.71 17.66
N ARG A 45 4.45 16.82 17.02
CA ARG A 45 4.97 16.78 15.63
C ARG A 45 6.21 15.91 15.51
N GLU A 46 7.08 15.92 16.52
CA GLU A 46 8.28 15.08 16.53
C GLU A 46 7.95 13.61 16.75
N LEU A 47 7.11 13.29 17.75
CA LEU A 47 6.66 11.91 18.00
C LEU A 47 5.95 11.29 16.80
N LEU A 48 5.18 12.08 16.05
CA LEU A 48 4.39 11.62 14.91
C LEU A 48 5.09 11.85 13.57
N LEU A 49 6.38 12.21 13.61
CA LEU A 49 7.25 12.40 12.45
C LEU A 49 6.70 13.35 11.39
N CYS A 50 5.97 14.38 11.80
CA CYS A 50 5.36 15.37 10.91
C CYS A 50 6.39 16.11 10.03
N LYS A 51 7.65 16.21 10.47
CA LYS A 51 8.76 16.82 9.71
C LYS A 51 9.06 16.10 8.38
N VAL A 52 8.74 14.81 8.26
CA VAL A 52 8.80 14.04 7.00
C VAL A 52 7.91 14.65 5.91
N ASN A 53 6.87 15.37 6.31
CA ASN A 53 5.93 16.05 5.42
C ASN A 53 5.63 17.46 5.95
N GLU A 54 6.68 18.22 6.26
CA GLU A 54 6.58 19.52 6.93
C GLU A 54 5.63 20.50 6.23
N ALA A 55 5.61 20.48 4.89
CA ALA A 55 4.71 21.33 4.10
C ALA A 55 3.22 21.12 4.41
N ASN A 56 2.84 19.92 4.87
CA ASN A 56 1.47 19.59 5.27
C ASN A 56 1.25 19.63 6.79
N PHE A 57 2.30 19.93 7.57
CA PHE A 57 2.26 20.08 9.02
C PHE A 57 3.06 21.32 9.48
N PRO A 58 2.72 22.52 8.99
CA PRO A 58 3.45 23.74 9.32
C PRO A 58 3.47 23.99 10.84
N ALA A 59 4.62 24.43 11.34
CA ALA A 59 4.87 24.56 12.78
C ALA A 59 4.02 25.66 13.44
N ASP A 60 3.64 26.68 12.68
CA ASP A 60 2.88 27.85 13.11
C ASP A 60 1.35 27.70 12.97
N GLU A 61 0.88 26.62 12.33
CA GLU A 61 -0.55 26.31 12.26
C GLU A 61 -0.98 25.29 13.33
N PRO A 62 -2.30 25.19 13.63
CA PRO A 62 -2.81 24.16 14.51
C PRO A 62 -2.50 22.74 14.01
N LEU A 63 -1.98 21.90 14.91
CA LEU A 63 -1.86 20.45 14.68
C LEU A 63 -3.22 19.78 14.94
N HIS A 64 -3.64 18.93 14.02
CA HIS A 64 -4.81 18.08 14.22
C HIS A 64 -4.35 16.68 14.60
N ILE A 65 -4.85 16.18 15.72
CA ILE A 65 -4.57 14.86 16.25
C ILE A 65 -5.85 14.05 16.22
N LEU A 66 -5.80 12.91 15.53
CA LEU A 66 -6.85 11.92 15.55
C LEU A 66 -6.52 10.90 16.64
N LYS A 67 -7.47 10.67 17.56
CA LYS A 67 -7.46 9.57 18.52
C LYS A 67 -8.46 8.53 18.07
N ALA A 68 -8.01 7.31 17.82
CA ALA A 68 -8.86 6.22 17.33
C ALA A 68 -8.79 5.03 18.30
N PRO A 69 -9.90 4.68 18.97
CA PRO A 69 -9.97 3.45 19.75
C PRO A 69 -9.68 2.23 18.88
N ILE A 70 -9.07 1.21 19.47
CA ILE A 70 -8.88 -0.08 18.82
C ILE A 70 -10.23 -0.74 18.46
N ASP A 71 -10.24 -1.47 17.35
CA ASP A 71 -11.38 -2.21 16.83
C ASP A 71 -10.89 -3.52 16.18
N PRO A 72 -11.71 -4.59 16.11
CA PRO A 72 -11.28 -5.86 15.53
C PRO A 72 -10.79 -5.80 14.07
N PHE A 73 -11.15 -4.76 13.32
CA PHE A 73 -10.73 -4.56 11.93
C PHE A 73 -9.57 -3.56 11.78
N VAL A 74 -9.01 -3.06 12.89
CA VAL A 74 -7.85 -2.16 12.87
C VAL A 74 -6.57 -2.98 12.92
N HIS A 75 -5.85 -2.98 11.80
CA HIS A 75 -4.56 -3.68 11.66
C HIS A 75 -3.40 -2.70 11.86
N THR A 76 -2.55 -3.01 12.85
CA THR A 76 -1.38 -2.22 13.19
C THR A 76 -0.13 -3.07 13.24
N ARG A 77 1.00 -2.45 12.89
CA ARG A 77 2.32 -3.07 12.83
C ARG A 77 3.36 -2.12 13.40
N ARG A 78 4.52 -2.65 13.79
CA ARG A 78 5.68 -1.81 14.14
C ARG A 78 6.20 -1.10 12.90
N ALA A 79 6.41 0.21 12.99
CA ALA A 79 6.96 1.01 11.89
C ALA A 79 8.50 0.93 11.86
N VAL A 80 9.01 -0.27 11.59
CA VAL A 80 10.44 -0.60 11.64
C VAL A 80 11.04 -0.76 10.25
N GLY A 81 12.35 -0.52 10.12
CA GLY A 81 13.02 -0.57 8.83
C GLY A 81 13.22 -1.97 8.26
N PRO A 82 13.72 -2.07 7.02
CA PRO A 82 13.77 -3.33 6.30
C PRO A 82 14.56 -4.43 6.98
N LEU A 83 15.60 -4.15 7.76
CA LEU A 83 16.41 -5.17 8.45
C LEU A 83 15.93 -5.43 9.88
N HIS A 84 14.79 -4.91 10.32
CA HIS A 84 14.27 -5.23 11.64
C HIS A 84 13.55 -6.61 11.66
N PRO A 85 13.64 -7.40 12.75
CA PRO A 85 12.93 -8.70 12.84
C PRO A 85 11.42 -8.61 12.65
N ASP A 86 10.81 -7.50 13.08
CA ASP A 86 9.36 -7.25 12.95
C ASP A 86 8.96 -6.59 11.62
N ALA A 87 9.88 -6.48 10.65
CA ALA A 87 9.58 -5.88 9.36
C ALA A 87 8.48 -6.66 8.61
N PHE A 88 7.52 -5.93 8.05
CA PHE A 88 6.43 -6.46 7.24
C PHE A 88 6.56 -5.96 5.80
N LEU A 89 6.34 -6.81 4.78
CA LEU A 89 6.38 -6.41 3.37
C LEU A 89 7.58 -5.51 3.00
N GLY A 90 8.78 -5.80 3.50
CA GLY A 90 9.96 -4.95 3.26
C GLY A 90 10.29 -3.96 4.37
N GLY A 91 9.44 -3.82 5.38
CA GLY A 91 9.56 -2.80 6.42
C GLY A 91 9.16 -1.41 5.92
N VAL A 92 9.44 -0.42 6.75
CA VAL A 92 9.16 0.99 6.47
C VAL A 92 10.45 1.66 5.97
N THR A 93 10.36 2.35 4.83
CA THR A 93 11.39 3.28 4.36
C THR A 93 10.75 4.65 4.19
N GLU A 94 11.25 5.64 4.92
CA GLU A 94 10.69 6.99 4.97
C GLU A 94 11.82 8.03 5.10
N ASP A 95 11.54 9.28 4.71
CA ASP A 95 12.54 10.36 4.78
C ASP A 95 12.89 10.71 6.24
N ALA A 96 14.04 11.34 6.45
CA ALA A 96 14.39 11.91 7.75
C ALA A 96 13.28 12.89 8.24
N PRO A 97 12.99 12.95 9.55
CA PRO A 97 13.75 12.37 10.67
C PRO A 97 13.34 10.93 11.05
N TYR A 98 12.61 10.20 10.19
CA TYR A 98 12.36 8.78 10.44
C TYR A 98 13.68 8.03 10.63
N ASP A 99 13.73 7.20 11.67
CA ASP A 99 14.75 6.18 11.85
C ASP A 99 14.10 4.79 11.95
N PRO A 100 14.80 3.73 11.51
CA PRO A 100 14.21 2.41 11.35
C PRO A 100 14.03 1.62 12.66
N SER A 101 14.21 2.23 13.84
CA SER A 101 14.15 1.53 15.13
C SER A 101 12.73 1.14 15.56
N GLY A 102 11.70 1.84 15.05
CA GLY A 102 10.32 1.68 15.50
C GLY A 102 10.04 2.30 16.87
N VAL A 103 10.89 3.22 17.33
CA VAL A 103 10.72 3.97 18.59
C VAL A 103 10.85 5.45 18.32
N VAL A 104 10.02 6.27 18.97
CA VAL A 104 10.06 7.73 18.89
C VAL A 104 10.12 8.33 20.29
N SER A 105 10.84 9.45 20.43
CA SER A 105 10.98 10.15 21.71
C SER A 105 10.95 11.66 21.50
N ALA A 106 10.07 12.35 22.24
CA ALA A 106 10.06 13.81 22.34
C ALA A 106 9.27 14.24 23.59
N GLY A 107 9.54 15.45 24.10
CA GLY A 107 8.79 15.99 25.25
C GLY A 107 8.87 15.15 26.52
N GLY A 108 9.95 14.38 26.71
CA GLY A 108 10.13 13.46 27.84
C GLY A 108 9.39 12.12 27.73
N ALA A 109 8.59 11.93 26.68
CA ALA A 109 7.93 10.66 26.38
C ALA A 109 8.76 9.80 25.43
N THR A 110 8.59 8.48 25.51
CA THR A 110 9.10 7.50 24.55
C THR A 110 7.99 6.51 24.24
N ALA A 111 7.75 6.27 22.96
CA ALA A 111 6.66 5.42 22.50
C ALA A 111 7.10 4.51 21.35
N GLU A 112 6.43 3.37 21.23
CA GLU A 112 6.53 2.53 20.05
C GLU A 112 5.87 3.23 18.86
N LEU A 113 6.59 3.33 17.75
CA LEU A 113 6.07 3.88 16.50
C LEU A 113 5.35 2.76 15.75
N LEU A 114 4.07 2.99 15.50
CA LEU A 114 3.17 2.05 14.84
C LEU A 114 2.85 2.57 13.45
N TRP A 115 2.57 1.65 12.53
CA TRP A 115 1.91 1.93 11.27
C TRP A 115 0.53 1.29 11.27
N ILE A 116 -0.49 2.10 10.97
CA ILE A 116 -1.88 1.65 10.84
C ILE A 116 -2.18 1.40 9.36
N GLU A 117 -2.60 0.17 9.03
CA GLU A 117 -3.08 -0.16 7.69
C GLU A 117 -4.37 0.64 7.36
N PRO A 118 -4.60 1.03 6.09
CA PRO A 118 -5.81 1.75 5.67
C PRO A 118 -7.09 1.03 6.11
N GLY A 119 -7.88 1.69 6.95
CA GLY A 119 -9.11 1.13 7.55
C GLY A 119 -10.19 2.18 7.79
N ARG A 120 -11.32 1.74 8.37
CA ARG A 120 -12.42 2.61 8.79
C ARG A 120 -12.24 3.00 10.25
N LEU A 121 -12.48 4.28 10.57
CA LEU A 121 -12.49 4.78 11.93
C LEU A 121 -13.45 4.01 12.84
N THR A 122 -12.99 3.78 14.07
CA THR A 122 -13.77 3.18 15.15
C THR A 122 -14.73 4.21 15.73
N ARG A 123 -15.96 3.81 16.05
CA ARG A 123 -16.88 4.67 16.80
C ARG A 123 -16.24 5.14 18.11
N GLY A 124 -16.37 6.44 18.41
CA GLY A 124 -15.70 7.07 19.54
C GLY A 124 -14.33 7.67 19.20
N SER A 125 -13.89 7.62 17.94
CA SER A 125 -12.72 8.39 17.52
C SER A 125 -12.93 9.89 17.74
N GLU A 126 -11.88 10.58 18.15
CA GLU A 126 -11.91 12.01 18.47
C GLU A 126 -10.89 12.76 17.62
N LEU A 127 -11.28 13.92 17.10
CA LEU A 127 -10.38 14.85 16.44
C LEU A 127 -10.10 16.01 17.38
N TRP A 128 -8.83 16.19 17.73
CA TRP A 128 -8.34 17.24 18.62
C TRP A 128 -7.51 18.26 17.85
N ARG A 129 -7.56 19.51 18.29
CA ARG A 129 -6.78 20.61 17.72
C ARG A 129 -5.84 21.18 18.77
N PHE A 130 -4.55 21.13 18.48
CA PHE A 130 -3.48 21.68 19.30
C PHE A 130 -2.94 22.95 18.65
N ARG A 131 -3.05 24.10 19.33
CA ARG A 131 -2.51 25.36 18.83
C ARG A 131 -1.07 25.53 19.31
N PRO A 132 -0.16 26.05 18.48
CA PRO A 132 1.20 26.35 18.92
C PRO A 132 1.20 27.27 20.14
N GLY A 133 1.90 26.87 21.20
CA GLY A 133 2.01 27.64 22.45
C GLY A 133 0.80 27.57 23.39
N ASP A 134 -0.30 26.90 23.03
CA ASP A 134 -1.44 26.68 23.91
C ASP A 134 -1.41 25.25 24.48
N PRO A 135 -1.30 25.06 25.81
CA PRO A 135 -1.29 23.73 26.41
C PRO A 135 -2.68 23.06 26.44
N ASN A 136 -3.75 23.78 26.08
CA ASN A 136 -5.12 23.28 26.16
C ASN A 136 -5.65 22.92 24.76
N PRO A 137 -5.63 21.64 24.36
CA PRO A 137 -6.20 21.25 23.08
C PRO A 137 -7.72 21.39 23.07
N GLU A 138 -8.25 21.77 21.90
CA GLU A 138 -9.70 21.89 21.65
C GLU A 138 -10.20 20.58 21.02
N LEU A 139 -11.27 19.98 21.56
CA LEU A 139 -12.00 18.93 20.86
C LEU A 139 -12.69 19.55 19.64
N ALA A 140 -12.39 19.05 18.46
CA ALA A 140 -12.95 19.54 17.20
C ALA A 140 -14.19 18.73 16.76
N ALA A 141 -14.12 17.40 16.88
CA ALA A 141 -15.22 16.51 16.54
C ALA A 141 -15.07 15.11 17.15
N VAL A 142 -16.18 14.38 17.20
CA VAL A 142 -16.24 12.97 17.61
C VAL A 142 -16.88 12.16 16.48
N TYR A 143 -16.40 10.95 16.20
CA TYR A 143 -16.97 10.07 15.19
C TYR A 143 -17.95 9.06 15.84
N HIS A 144 -19.20 9.04 15.37
CA HIS A 144 -20.31 8.29 15.98
C HIS A 144 -20.67 7.00 15.22
N GLY A 145 -19.78 6.53 14.35
CA GLY A 145 -20.02 5.36 13.50
C GLY A 145 -20.62 5.74 12.16
N VAL A 146 -20.82 4.74 11.30
CA VAL A 146 -21.16 4.92 9.88
C VAL A 146 -22.50 5.57 9.63
N ALA A 147 -23.44 5.48 10.58
CA ALA A 147 -24.76 6.07 10.46
C ALA A 147 -24.75 7.60 10.62
N TRP A 148 -23.93 8.09 11.56
CA TRP A 148 -23.93 9.47 12.02
C TRP A 148 -22.69 10.25 11.58
N GLY A 149 -21.58 9.57 11.28
CA GLY A 149 -20.33 10.19 10.88
C GLY A 149 -19.75 11.04 12.01
N TRP A 150 -19.27 12.24 11.68
CA TRP A 150 -18.63 13.16 12.61
C TRP A 150 -19.64 14.14 13.21
N GLU A 151 -19.66 14.24 14.53
CA GLU A 151 -20.31 15.31 15.28
C GLU A 151 -19.32 16.46 15.48
N ASN A 152 -19.62 17.65 14.97
CA ASN A 152 -18.82 18.84 15.23
C ASN A 152 -19.00 19.29 16.69
N ALA A 153 -17.91 19.34 17.46
CA ALA A 153 -17.99 19.64 18.89
C ALA A 153 -18.49 21.07 19.21
N ARG A 154 -18.42 22.00 18.25
CA ARG A 154 -18.91 23.38 18.42
C ARG A 154 -20.38 23.53 18.05
N THR A 155 -20.84 22.88 16.97
CA THR A 155 -22.19 23.07 16.44
C THR A 155 -23.16 21.94 16.83
N GLY A 156 -22.66 20.77 17.23
CA GLY A 156 -23.45 19.55 17.43
C GLY A 156 -24.01 18.96 16.13
N GLU A 157 -23.56 19.45 14.97
CA GLU A 157 -24.04 18.98 13.67
C GLU A 157 -23.30 17.72 13.25
N PHE A 158 -24.05 16.78 12.68
CA PHE A 158 -23.55 15.52 12.16
C PHE A 158 -23.27 15.61 10.65
N VAL A 159 -22.10 15.14 10.24
CA VAL A 159 -21.71 15.01 8.84
C VAL A 159 -21.22 13.59 8.57
N ALA A 160 -21.88 12.89 7.63
CA ALA A 160 -21.51 11.53 7.25
C ALA A 160 -21.30 11.42 5.74
N ALA A 161 -20.26 10.70 5.33
CA ALA A 161 -20.07 10.33 3.94
C ALA A 161 -21.00 9.19 3.52
N LYS A 162 -21.15 8.97 2.21
CA LYS A 162 -21.57 7.66 1.70
C LYS A 162 -20.56 6.61 2.21
N PRO A 163 -21.00 5.61 2.99
CA PRO A 163 -20.09 4.61 3.54
C PRO A 163 -19.40 3.84 2.41
N SER A 164 -18.08 3.67 2.54
CA SER A 164 -17.37 2.71 1.72
C SER A 164 -17.88 1.30 2.01
N LYS A 165 -17.73 0.39 1.06
CA LYS A 165 -18.00 -1.04 1.26
C LYS A 165 -16.70 -1.87 1.30
N LEU A 166 -15.54 -1.21 1.23
CA LEU A 166 -14.20 -1.81 1.12
C LEU A 166 -13.32 -1.58 2.37
N MET A 167 -13.93 -1.08 3.43
CA MET A 167 -13.30 -0.88 4.74
C MET A 167 -14.36 -1.02 5.84
N GLY A 168 -13.96 -1.53 7.00
CA GLY A 168 -14.84 -1.79 8.12
C GLY A 168 -15.93 -2.84 7.85
N PRO A 169 -16.75 -3.12 8.87
CA PRO A 169 -17.72 -4.21 8.81
C PRO A 169 -18.88 -3.90 7.84
N VAL A 170 -19.30 -4.94 7.14
CA VAL A 170 -20.43 -4.98 6.23
C VAL A 170 -21.28 -6.23 6.45
N VAL A 171 -22.52 -6.19 5.96
CA VAL A 171 -23.43 -7.34 5.89
C VAL A 171 -24.04 -7.42 4.51
N LYS A 172 -24.11 -8.64 3.95
CA LYS A 172 -24.84 -8.91 2.71
C LYS A 172 -26.33 -9.11 3.01
N ARG A 173 -27.18 -8.38 2.30
CA ARG A 173 -28.65 -8.49 2.31
C ARG A 173 -29.15 -8.83 0.91
N GLU A 174 -30.43 -9.18 0.79
CA GLU A 174 -31.07 -9.48 -0.51
C GLU A 174 -31.00 -8.30 -1.48
N TRP A 175 -31.03 -7.07 -0.96
CA TRP A 175 -30.95 -5.83 -1.74
C TRP A 175 -29.52 -5.31 -1.94
N GLY A 176 -28.50 -6.03 -1.43
CA GLY A 176 -27.10 -5.70 -1.58
C GLY A 176 -26.32 -5.62 -0.26
N THR A 177 -25.07 -5.17 -0.35
CA THR A 177 -24.18 -5.03 0.81
C THR A 177 -24.38 -3.70 1.52
N ALA A 178 -24.58 -3.74 2.84
CA ALA A 178 -24.70 -2.58 3.72
C ALA A 178 -23.44 -2.42 4.57
N ALA A 179 -22.97 -1.18 4.75
CA ALA A 179 -21.99 -0.89 5.81
C ALA A 179 -22.71 -0.93 7.16
N VAL A 180 -21.99 -1.36 8.21
CA VAL A 180 -22.60 -1.55 9.52
C VAL A 180 -21.75 -0.99 10.65
N ASP A 181 -22.40 -0.61 11.73
CA ASP A 181 -21.77 -0.51 13.06
C ASP A 181 -22.21 -1.72 13.88
N VAL A 182 -21.27 -2.32 14.62
CA VAL A 182 -21.56 -3.45 15.52
C VAL A 182 -21.53 -2.96 16.96
N GLU A 183 -22.63 -3.18 17.68
CA GLU A 183 -22.71 -2.94 19.11
C GLU A 183 -22.30 -4.20 19.86
N THR A 184 -21.44 -4.04 20.87
CA THR A 184 -20.97 -5.15 21.71
C THR A 184 -21.29 -4.89 23.18
N ASP A 185 -21.69 -5.93 23.91
CA ASP A 185 -21.77 -5.94 25.37
C ASP A 185 -20.80 -7.00 25.92
N GLY A 186 -19.83 -6.58 26.73
CA GLY A 186 -18.75 -7.45 27.22
C GLY A 186 -18.00 -8.18 26.10
N GLY A 187 -17.78 -7.51 24.96
CA GLY A 187 -17.10 -8.08 23.79
C GLY A 187 -17.95 -9.06 22.97
N LYS A 188 -19.23 -9.23 23.28
CA LYS A 188 -20.17 -10.03 22.48
C LYS A 188 -21.04 -9.13 21.62
N PRO A 189 -21.14 -9.34 20.30
CA PRO A 189 -22.06 -8.59 19.46
C PRO A 189 -23.52 -8.77 19.91
N THR A 190 -24.24 -7.66 20.09
CA THR A 190 -25.65 -7.64 20.53
C THR A 190 -26.57 -7.03 19.48
N ALA A 191 -26.06 -6.10 18.67
CA ALA A 191 -26.82 -5.49 17.59
C ALA A 191 -25.94 -5.02 16.44
N VAL A 192 -26.59 -4.82 15.30
CA VAL A 192 -25.99 -4.29 14.08
C VAL A 192 -26.84 -3.13 13.60
N THR A 193 -26.22 -1.98 13.36
CA THR A 193 -26.87 -0.86 12.68
C THR A 193 -26.52 -0.93 11.20
N LEU A 194 -27.49 -1.31 10.37
CA LEU A 194 -27.36 -1.32 8.91
C LEU A 194 -27.46 0.09 8.38
N VAL A 195 -26.55 0.50 7.49
CA VAL A 195 -26.53 1.84 6.91
C VAL A 195 -26.51 1.80 5.38
N SER A 196 -27.35 2.65 4.77
CA SER A 196 -27.45 2.77 3.33
C SER A 196 -27.58 4.23 2.88
N PRO A 197 -26.90 4.65 1.79
CA PRO A 197 -27.06 5.99 1.23
C PRO A 197 -28.40 6.19 0.50
N GLN A 198 -29.14 5.13 0.22
CA GLN A 198 -30.45 5.15 -0.45
C GLN A 198 -31.45 4.34 0.35
N LYS A 199 -32.74 4.70 0.27
CA LYS A 199 -33.80 3.98 0.99
C LYS A 199 -33.83 2.51 0.55
N PRO A 200 -33.52 1.55 1.43
CA PRO A 200 -33.61 0.14 1.08
C PRO A 200 -35.07 -0.30 0.91
N PRO A 201 -35.34 -1.36 0.13
CA PRO A 201 -36.67 -1.96 0.04
C PRO A 201 -37.09 -2.68 1.33
N GLU A 202 -36.14 -2.97 2.22
CA GLU A 202 -36.39 -3.56 3.54
C GLU A 202 -37.07 -2.54 4.48
N SER A 203 -38.12 -2.98 5.19
CA SER A 203 -38.85 -2.14 6.13
C SER A 203 -38.03 -1.83 7.40
N GLY A 204 -38.39 -0.73 8.08
CA GLY A 204 -37.78 -0.33 9.36
C GLY A 204 -36.52 0.54 9.23
N PHE A 205 -36.15 0.96 8.02
CA PHE A 205 -35.13 2.00 7.84
C PHE A 205 -35.71 3.39 8.06
N GLU A 206 -34.98 4.20 8.81
CA GLU A 206 -35.29 5.60 9.07
C GLU A 206 -34.25 6.50 8.41
N ARG A 207 -34.70 7.66 7.89
CA ARG A 207 -33.81 8.65 7.31
C ARG A 207 -33.26 9.54 8.42
N LEU A 208 -31.95 9.60 8.56
CA LEU A 208 -31.24 10.39 9.55
C LEU A 208 -31.04 11.84 9.08
N SER A 209 -30.64 12.73 9.99
CA SER A 209 -30.30 14.12 9.67
C SER A 209 -29.11 14.24 8.71
N THR A 210 -28.22 13.25 8.72
CA THR A 210 -27.10 13.10 7.78
C THR A 210 -27.56 12.76 6.35
N GLY A 211 -28.85 12.46 6.15
CA GLY A 211 -29.43 12.05 4.88
C GLY A 211 -29.30 10.55 4.57
N LEU A 212 -28.51 9.81 5.36
CA LEU A 212 -28.40 8.35 5.28
C LEU A 212 -29.65 7.66 5.82
N TRP A 213 -29.83 6.40 5.44
CA TRP A 213 -30.87 5.52 5.97
C TRP A 213 -30.24 4.50 6.91
N ALA A 214 -30.77 4.37 8.12
CA ALA A 214 -30.26 3.43 9.11
C ALA A 214 -31.38 2.54 9.67
N LYS A 215 -31.02 1.31 10.03
CA LYS A 215 -31.88 0.36 10.73
C LYS A 215 -31.05 -0.44 11.72
N ARG A 216 -31.43 -0.38 13.00
CA ARG A 216 -30.85 -1.26 14.03
C ARG A 216 -31.57 -2.59 14.04
N ILE A 217 -30.82 -3.69 14.03
CA ILE A 217 -31.33 -5.05 14.19
C ILE A 217 -30.55 -5.78 15.29
N GLU A 218 -31.19 -6.78 15.90
CA GLU A 218 -30.50 -7.69 16.83
C GLU A 218 -29.42 -8.49 16.09
N TYR A 219 -28.28 -8.69 16.76
CA TYR A 219 -27.22 -9.54 16.22
C TYR A 219 -27.62 -11.01 16.31
N ARG A 220 -27.27 -11.77 15.27
CA ARG A 220 -27.37 -13.23 15.23
C ARG A 220 -26.28 -13.76 14.31
N ASP A 221 -25.71 -14.91 14.64
CA ASP A 221 -24.54 -15.47 13.93
C ASP A 221 -24.78 -15.59 12.40
N GLY A 222 -26.02 -15.86 12.00
CA GLY A 222 -26.42 -15.93 10.58
C GLY A 222 -26.34 -14.60 9.81
N LEU A 223 -26.10 -13.45 10.45
CA LEU A 223 -25.87 -12.18 9.75
C LEU A 223 -24.56 -12.17 8.97
N ASN A 224 -23.57 -12.97 9.37
CA ASN A 224 -22.24 -13.04 8.74
C ASN A 224 -21.66 -11.63 8.52
N VAL A 225 -21.23 -10.97 9.59
CA VAL A 225 -20.54 -9.67 9.51
C VAL A 225 -19.08 -9.90 9.10
N TYR A 226 -18.60 -9.15 8.12
CA TYR A 226 -17.23 -9.27 7.58
C TYR A 226 -16.75 -7.93 7.03
N GLU A 227 -15.46 -7.80 6.73
CA GLU A 227 -14.89 -6.68 5.97
C GLU A 227 -14.53 -7.14 4.56
N ASN A 228 -14.85 -6.33 3.54
CA ASN A 228 -14.30 -6.54 2.20
C ASN A 228 -12.91 -5.91 2.14
N TYR A 229 -11.92 -6.69 1.72
CA TYR A 229 -10.57 -6.25 1.47
C TYR A 229 -10.27 -6.37 -0.02
N LEU A 230 -10.08 -5.25 -0.70
CA LEU A 230 -9.71 -5.21 -2.11
C LEU A 230 -8.26 -4.71 -2.23
N SER A 231 -7.35 -5.57 -2.67
CA SER A 231 -5.98 -5.20 -3.00
C SER A 231 -5.78 -5.14 -4.51
N ALA A 232 -4.88 -4.30 -4.98
CA ALA A 232 -4.47 -4.23 -6.38
C ALA A 232 -3.03 -3.69 -6.50
N LEU A 233 -2.53 -3.59 -7.74
CA LEU A 233 -1.32 -2.86 -8.08
C LEU A 233 -1.66 -1.58 -8.84
N ALA A 234 -1.25 -0.45 -8.27
CA ALA A 234 -1.32 0.86 -8.92
C ALA A 234 0.09 1.27 -9.35
N ARG A 235 0.38 1.23 -10.66
CA ARG A 235 1.72 1.56 -11.21
C ARG A 235 2.86 0.78 -10.52
N GLY A 236 2.65 -0.52 -10.30
CA GLY A 236 3.62 -1.39 -9.63
C GLY A 236 3.72 -1.21 -8.10
N VAL A 237 2.88 -0.37 -7.47
CA VAL A 237 2.79 -0.24 -6.02
C VAL A 237 1.62 -1.06 -5.49
N PRO A 238 1.83 -1.99 -4.53
CA PRO A 238 0.75 -2.67 -3.82
C PRO A 238 -0.12 -1.68 -3.08
N VAL A 239 -1.42 -1.69 -3.36
CA VAL A 239 -2.40 -0.81 -2.72
C VAL A 239 -3.59 -1.59 -2.17
N ARG A 240 -4.16 -1.12 -1.07
CA ARG A 240 -5.53 -1.43 -0.65
C ARG A 240 -6.47 -0.38 -1.22
N VAL A 241 -7.46 -0.82 -1.99
CA VAL A 241 -8.53 0.03 -2.49
C VAL A 241 -9.55 0.25 -1.39
N THR A 242 -9.73 1.51 -1.01
CA THR A 242 -10.55 1.92 0.12
C THR A 242 -11.88 2.54 -0.30
N ARG A 243 -11.97 3.01 -1.54
CA ARG A 243 -13.20 3.61 -2.09
C ARG A 243 -13.25 3.43 -3.61
N LEU A 244 -14.47 3.24 -4.11
CA LEU A 244 -14.80 3.27 -5.53
C LEU A 244 -15.81 4.39 -5.78
N ALA A 245 -15.58 5.17 -6.82
CA ALA A 245 -16.45 6.25 -7.25
C ALA A 245 -16.70 6.16 -8.76
N ASN A 246 -17.93 6.45 -9.18
CA ASN A 246 -18.22 6.59 -10.60
C ASN A 246 -17.74 7.97 -11.06
N SER A 247 -16.97 8.01 -12.15
CA SER A 247 -16.57 9.23 -12.84
C SER A 247 -17.02 9.16 -14.31
N PRO A 248 -16.99 10.29 -15.05
CA PRO A 248 -17.32 10.28 -16.49
C PRO A 248 -16.43 9.34 -17.32
N ASN A 249 -15.26 8.96 -16.80
CA ASN A 249 -14.28 8.12 -17.47
C ASN A 249 -14.35 6.64 -17.04
N GLY A 250 -15.30 6.26 -16.19
CA GLY A 250 -15.44 4.92 -15.65
C GLY A 250 -15.39 4.90 -14.12
N MET A 251 -15.02 3.76 -13.56
CA MET A 251 -14.89 3.61 -12.10
C MET A 251 -13.50 4.04 -11.65
N GLU A 252 -13.43 5.03 -10.77
CA GLU A 252 -12.20 5.47 -10.12
C GLU A 252 -12.06 4.83 -8.74
N ALA A 253 -10.84 4.40 -8.44
CA ALA A 253 -10.45 3.78 -7.19
C ALA A 253 -9.51 4.71 -6.41
N LEU A 254 -9.82 4.91 -5.13
CA LEU A 254 -8.88 5.46 -4.15
C LEU A 254 -8.11 4.29 -3.54
N GLY A 255 -6.80 4.23 -3.80
CA GLY A 255 -5.91 3.19 -3.31
C GLY A 255 -4.86 3.77 -2.36
N PHE A 256 -4.62 3.11 -1.23
CA PHE A 256 -3.54 3.45 -0.29
C PHE A 256 -2.45 2.39 -0.36
N ALA A 257 -1.19 2.81 -0.38
CA ALA A 257 -0.05 1.89 -0.45
C ALA A 257 0.02 0.99 0.78
N LEU A 258 0.27 -0.30 0.53
CA LEU A 258 0.57 -1.31 1.56
C LEU A 258 2.07 -1.48 1.76
N LEU A 259 2.86 -1.14 0.74
CA LEU A 259 4.32 -1.03 0.84
C LEU A 259 4.68 0.39 1.28
N VAL A 260 5.14 0.54 2.53
CA VAL A 260 5.52 1.84 3.11
C VAL A 260 6.97 2.14 2.73
N ASP A 261 7.17 2.56 1.48
CA ASP A 261 8.48 2.86 0.92
C ASP A 261 8.38 4.17 0.15
N ALA A 262 8.77 5.27 0.79
CA ALA A 262 8.64 6.62 0.25
C ALA A 262 9.31 6.80 -1.12
N PRO A 263 10.62 6.49 -1.29
CA PRO A 263 11.27 6.59 -2.59
C PRO A 263 10.54 5.79 -3.68
N TYR A 264 10.11 4.57 -3.37
CA TYR A 264 9.42 3.71 -4.33
C TYR A 264 8.00 4.20 -4.66
N ALA A 265 7.20 4.55 -3.65
CA ALA A 265 5.83 5.00 -3.81
C ALA A 265 5.77 6.33 -4.57
N ILE A 266 6.55 7.33 -4.14
CA ILE A 266 6.59 8.66 -4.77
C ILE A 266 7.12 8.56 -6.20
N GLY A 267 8.18 7.77 -6.43
CA GLY A 267 8.73 7.54 -7.76
C GLY A 267 7.72 6.90 -8.72
N ASN A 268 6.81 6.07 -8.21
CA ASN A 268 5.69 5.51 -8.98
C ASN A 268 4.40 6.37 -8.94
N ARG A 269 4.54 7.66 -8.57
CA ARG A 269 3.47 8.67 -8.54
C ARG A 269 2.33 8.32 -7.59
N VAL A 270 2.63 7.65 -6.49
CA VAL A 270 1.72 7.52 -5.34
C VAL A 270 2.09 8.64 -4.36
N LEU A 271 1.12 9.45 -3.97
CA LEU A 271 1.36 10.71 -3.26
C LEU A 271 1.38 10.48 -1.75
N ARG A 272 2.39 11.03 -1.07
CA ARG A 272 2.42 11.08 0.41
C ARG A 272 1.34 12.04 0.88
N ILE A 273 0.51 11.59 1.83
CA ILE A 273 -0.49 12.45 2.47
C ILE A 273 -0.13 12.79 3.91
N CYS A 274 0.35 11.82 4.67
CA CYS A 274 0.93 11.99 5.99
C CYS A 274 2.08 10.97 6.16
N PRO A 275 2.89 11.08 7.22
CA PRO A 275 3.99 10.14 7.45
C PRO A 275 3.51 8.68 7.42
N GLY A 276 4.18 7.85 6.62
CA GLY A 276 3.82 6.44 6.46
C GLY A 276 2.53 6.16 5.68
N ALA A 277 1.89 7.15 5.07
CA ALA A 277 0.67 6.97 4.29
C ALA A 277 0.76 7.60 2.90
N PHE A 278 0.56 6.76 1.88
CA PHE A 278 0.64 7.14 0.48
C PHE A 278 -0.63 6.71 -0.23
N PHE A 279 -1.18 7.56 -1.10
CA PHE A 279 -2.41 7.26 -1.82
C PHE A 279 -2.33 7.61 -3.30
N CYS A 280 -3.25 7.03 -4.07
CA CYS A 280 -3.48 7.39 -5.46
C CYS A 280 -4.97 7.32 -5.78
N VAL A 281 -5.38 8.11 -6.76
CA VAL A 281 -6.66 7.94 -7.45
C VAL A 281 -6.34 7.46 -8.86
N MET A 282 -6.95 6.36 -9.28
CA MET A 282 -6.70 5.73 -10.57
C MET A 282 -7.95 5.01 -11.08
N PRO A 283 -8.20 4.95 -12.40
CA PRO A 283 -9.24 4.10 -12.94
C PRO A 283 -9.03 2.63 -12.52
N MET A 284 -10.11 1.98 -12.10
CA MET A 284 -10.04 0.60 -11.60
C MET A 284 -9.61 -0.39 -12.69
N ASP A 285 -9.96 -0.12 -13.96
CA ASP A 285 -9.55 -0.91 -15.13
C ASP A 285 -8.07 -0.72 -15.52
N GLU A 286 -7.41 0.30 -14.97
CA GLU A 286 -5.97 0.51 -15.14
C GLU A 286 -5.13 -0.14 -14.02
N MET A 287 -5.75 -0.61 -12.94
CA MET A 287 -5.09 -1.34 -11.85
C MET A 287 -4.86 -2.82 -12.23
N GLU A 288 -3.72 -3.37 -11.82
CA GLU A 288 -3.34 -4.78 -12.08
C GLU A 288 -3.61 -5.67 -10.87
N LYS A 289 -3.74 -6.99 -11.09
CA LYS A 289 -3.82 -8.00 -10.01
C LYS A 289 -4.84 -7.65 -8.92
N ALA A 290 -6.02 -7.18 -9.31
CA ALA A 290 -7.08 -6.88 -8.34
C ALA A 290 -7.56 -8.19 -7.69
N VAL A 291 -7.51 -8.26 -6.36
CA VAL A 291 -7.92 -9.42 -5.56
C VAL A 291 -8.85 -8.96 -4.44
N ALA A 292 -10.06 -9.51 -4.42
CA ALA A 292 -11.02 -9.31 -3.34
C ALA A 292 -10.94 -10.47 -2.34
N ARG A 293 -10.99 -10.14 -1.04
CA ARG A 293 -11.03 -11.08 0.08
C ARG A 293 -12.06 -10.62 1.10
N GLU A 294 -12.56 -11.55 1.89
CA GLU A 294 -13.41 -11.27 3.04
C GLU A 294 -12.63 -11.55 4.34
N GLY A 295 -12.53 -10.55 5.22
CA GLY A 295 -11.95 -10.68 6.55
C GLY A 295 -13.03 -10.81 7.62
N ARG A 296 -12.83 -11.69 8.60
CA ARG A 296 -13.70 -11.81 9.78
C ARG A 296 -12.84 -11.68 11.03
N PRO A 297 -13.32 -10.98 12.06
CA PRO A 297 -12.58 -10.91 13.31
C PRO A 297 -12.67 -12.26 14.03
N GLU A 298 -11.56 -12.70 14.63
CA GLU A 298 -11.55 -13.90 15.47
C GLU A 298 -12.34 -13.67 16.77
N THR A 299 -12.32 -12.44 17.27
CA THR A 299 -13.05 -12.00 18.46
C THR A 299 -13.49 -10.55 18.30
N TRP A 300 -14.61 -10.20 18.94
CA TRP A 300 -15.10 -8.83 19.06
C TRP A 300 -14.64 -8.15 20.36
N ASP A 301 -14.09 -8.92 21.30
CA ASP A 301 -13.47 -8.39 22.52
C ASP A 301 -12.04 -7.95 22.24
N VAL A 302 -11.83 -6.64 22.21
CA VAL A 302 -10.52 -6.00 21.99
C VAL A 302 -9.89 -5.47 23.28
N SER A 303 -10.50 -5.72 24.45
CA SER A 303 -10.04 -5.16 25.73
C SER A 303 -8.63 -5.58 26.14
N THR A 304 -8.15 -6.69 25.60
CA THR A 304 -6.83 -7.28 25.86
C THR A 304 -5.88 -7.17 24.66
N PHE A 305 -6.31 -6.56 23.55
CA PHE A 305 -5.47 -6.46 22.37
C PHE A 305 -4.25 -5.59 22.65
N PRO A 306 -3.05 -6.02 22.22
CA PRO A 306 -1.86 -5.18 22.24
C PRO A 306 -1.96 -4.07 21.20
N ALA A 307 -1.10 -3.05 21.32
CA ALA A 307 -1.06 -1.95 20.35
C ALA A 307 -0.66 -2.42 18.94
N VAL A 308 0.18 -3.45 18.82
CA VAL A 308 0.51 -4.15 17.56
C VAL A 308 -0.43 -5.33 17.37
N THR A 309 -1.41 -5.22 16.48
CA THR A 309 -2.40 -6.28 16.27
C THR A 309 -1.95 -7.32 15.24
N THR A 310 -0.92 -7.03 14.44
CA THR A 310 -0.42 -7.95 13.42
C THR A 310 1.08 -8.17 13.54
N LEU A 311 1.46 -9.43 13.78
CA LEU A 311 2.85 -9.88 13.86
C LEU A 311 3.27 -10.60 12.57
N SER A 312 4.57 -10.63 12.30
CA SER A 312 5.11 -11.50 11.25
C SER A 312 4.89 -12.96 11.64
N LEU A 313 4.33 -13.76 10.72
CA LEU A 313 4.15 -15.21 10.92
C LEU A 313 5.47 -15.99 10.85
N ARG A 314 6.52 -15.37 10.33
CA ARG A 314 7.83 -16.01 10.11
C ARG A 314 8.90 -15.26 10.87
N GLU A 315 9.66 -16.00 11.68
CA GLU A 315 10.91 -15.51 12.24
C GLU A 315 11.92 -15.30 11.11
N ARG A 316 12.44 -14.09 11.01
CA ARG A 316 13.34 -13.69 9.94
C ARG A 316 14.78 -13.59 10.47
N SER A 317 15.72 -14.16 9.72
CA SER A 317 17.15 -14.00 9.97
C SER A 317 17.80 -13.11 8.93
N ASN A 318 18.43 -12.03 9.38
CA ASN A 318 19.28 -11.17 8.53
C ASN A 318 20.70 -11.71 8.36
N TYR A 319 20.99 -12.88 8.91
CA TYR A 319 22.28 -13.55 8.85
C TYR A 319 22.24 -14.78 7.95
N ASP A 320 21.07 -15.11 7.40
CA ASP A 320 20.86 -16.21 6.47
C ASP A 320 20.53 -15.66 5.08
N VAL A 321 21.43 -15.92 4.12
CA VAL A 321 21.28 -15.47 2.73
C VAL A 321 20.02 -16.04 2.09
N ASP A 322 19.66 -17.29 2.38
CA ASP A 322 18.47 -17.92 1.80
C ASP A 322 17.18 -17.26 2.33
N SER A 323 17.17 -16.85 3.60
CA SER A 323 16.07 -16.09 4.17
C SER A 323 15.93 -14.71 3.51
N LEU A 324 17.04 -13.98 3.34
CA LEU A 324 17.03 -12.70 2.63
C LEU A 324 16.59 -12.83 1.16
N LEU A 325 17.03 -13.88 0.46
CA LEU A 325 16.62 -14.16 -0.92
C LEU A 325 15.12 -14.46 -1.05
N LYS A 326 14.52 -15.16 -0.06
CA LYS A 326 13.07 -15.37 0.00
C LYS A 326 12.32 -14.06 0.18
N ASP A 327 12.82 -13.16 1.01
CA ASP A 327 12.19 -11.86 1.24
C ASP A 327 12.32 -10.94 0.01
N ILE A 328 13.48 -10.97 -0.68
CA ILE A 328 13.67 -10.31 -1.98
C ILE A 328 12.65 -10.84 -3.01
N HIS A 329 12.51 -12.18 -3.10
CA HIS A 329 11.55 -12.78 -4.03
C HIS A 329 10.11 -12.35 -3.74
N ALA A 330 9.70 -12.41 -2.48
CA ALA A 330 8.37 -11.97 -2.06
C ALA A 330 8.11 -10.50 -2.41
N LEU A 331 9.10 -9.61 -2.21
CA LEU A 331 8.99 -8.20 -2.61
C LEU A 331 8.86 -8.04 -4.13
N ILE A 332 9.67 -8.76 -4.91
CA ILE A 332 9.59 -8.74 -6.37
C ILE A 332 8.21 -9.21 -6.83
N GLU A 333 7.69 -10.30 -6.28
CA GLU A 333 6.37 -10.83 -6.62
C GLU A 333 5.25 -9.81 -6.36
N ASN A 334 5.32 -9.12 -5.21
CA ASN A 334 4.36 -8.08 -4.83
C ASN A 334 4.38 -6.89 -5.80
N VAL A 335 5.52 -6.54 -6.40
CA VAL A 335 5.62 -5.40 -7.32
C VAL A 335 5.70 -5.78 -8.80
N ALA A 336 5.66 -7.06 -9.11
CA ALA A 336 5.74 -7.57 -10.47
C ALA A 336 4.45 -7.25 -11.24
N PRO A 337 4.53 -7.00 -12.56
CA PRO A 337 3.34 -6.82 -13.39
C PRO A 337 2.53 -8.12 -13.48
N GLU A 338 1.28 -8.01 -13.90
CA GLU A 338 0.41 -9.15 -14.15
C GLU A 338 0.98 -10.05 -15.26
N GLY A 339 0.94 -11.37 -15.04
CA GLY A 339 1.43 -12.35 -16.01
C GLY A 339 2.96 -12.46 -16.13
N TRP A 340 3.74 -11.79 -15.28
CA TRP A 340 5.20 -11.94 -15.27
C TRP A 340 5.62 -13.41 -15.11
N ARG A 341 6.75 -13.79 -15.74
CA ARG A 341 7.32 -15.13 -15.64
C ARG A 341 8.70 -15.14 -15.02
N THR A 342 9.54 -14.19 -15.42
CA THR A 342 10.89 -14.02 -14.87
C THR A 342 11.19 -12.55 -14.65
N CYS A 343 11.91 -12.26 -13.58
CA CYS A 343 12.52 -10.98 -13.29
C CYS A 343 14.05 -11.17 -13.35
N THR A 344 14.74 -10.36 -14.14
CA THR A 344 16.20 -10.29 -14.13
C THR A 344 16.60 -8.93 -13.61
N LEU A 345 17.42 -8.91 -12.57
CA LEU A 345 17.89 -7.70 -11.94
C LEU A 345 19.41 -7.72 -11.80
N ILE A 346 20.04 -6.62 -12.17
CA ILE A 346 21.47 -6.36 -11.96
C ILE A 346 21.57 -5.21 -10.98
N VAL A 347 22.31 -5.41 -9.89
CA VAL A 347 22.56 -4.39 -8.86
C VAL A 347 24.06 -4.31 -8.59
N GLN A 348 24.64 -3.14 -8.81
CA GLN A 348 25.99 -2.79 -8.41
C GLN A 348 25.94 -1.99 -7.11
N ILE A 349 26.76 -2.40 -6.14
CA ILE A 349 26.84 -1.78 -4.81
C ILE A 349 28.31 -1.49 -4.52
N VAL A 350 28.70 -0.22 -4.57
CA VAL A 350 30.10 0.21 -4.34
C VAL A 350 30.11 1.47 -3.49
N GLY A 351 30.78 1.44 -2.34
CA GLY A 351 30.96 2.62 -1.48
C GLY A 351 29.64 3.19 -0.96
N GLY A 352 28.66 2.33 -0.70
CA GLY A 352 27.30 2.72 -0.31
C GLY A 352 26.43 3.25 -1.45
N GLN A 353 26.94 3.33 -2.68
CA GLN A 353 26.16 3.73 -3.85
C GLN A 353 25.52 2.52 -4.51
N PHE A 354 24.22 2.63 -4.80
CA PHE A 354 23.45 1.62 -5.52
C PHE A 354 23.20 2.07 -6.95
N ARG A 355 23.46 1.16 -7.90
CA ARG A 355 23.14 1.32 -9.32
C ARG A 355 22.48 0.05 -9.78
N TYR A 356 21.32 0.15 -10.40
CA TYR A 356 20.57 -1.03 -10.79
C TYR A 356 19.86 -0.85 -12.11
N GLY A 357 19.56 -1.98 -12.74
CA GLY A 357 18.75 -2.08 -13.93
C GLY A 357 18.21 -3.49 -14.03
N GLY A 358 17.05 -3.64 -14.64
CA GLY A 358 16.42 -4.95 -14.73
C GLY A 358 15.16 -4.91 -15.52
N ASN A 359 14.52 -6.07 -15.62
CA ASN A 359 13.26 -6.19 -16.30
C ASN A 359 12.45 -7.40 -15.85
N PHE A 360 11.14 -7.29 -16.05
CA PHE A 360 10.21 -8.40 -16.03
C PHE A 360 9.98 -8.88 -17.47
N PHE A 361 10.00 -10.19 -17.67
CA PHE A 361 9.55 -10.82 -18.91
C PHE A 361 8.14 -11.38 -18.71
N ILE A 362 7.24 -11.01 -19.61
CA ILE A 362 5.85 -11.43 -19.68
C ILE A 362 5.68 -12.20 -21.00
N PRO A 363 5.40 -13.51 -20.96
CA PRO A 363 5.24 -14.30 -22.18
C PRO A 363 4.02 -13.81 -22.97
N ALA A 364 4.06 -14.00 -24.29
CA ALA A 364 2.88 -13.81 -25.11
C ALA A 364 1.76 -14.75 -24.59
N SER A 365 0.55 -14.22 -24.45
CA SER A 365 -0.62 -15.07 -24.21
C SER A 365 -0.70 -16.07 -25.36
N ALA A 366 -0.74 -17.37 -25.05
CA ALA A 366 -1.09 -18.37 -26.05
C ALA A 366 -2.50 -18.03 -26.53
N ASP A 367 -2.64 -17.47 -27.73
CA ASP A 367 -3.95 -17.32 -28.35
C ASP A 367 -4.54 -18.74 -28.48
N PRO A 368 -5.79 -18.99 -28.03
CA PRO A 368 -6.47 -20.27 -28.28
C PRO A 368 -6.72 -20.55 -29.78
N PHE A 369 -6.27 -19.65 -30.66
CA PHE A 369 -6.52 -19.65 -32.10
C PHE A 369 -5.24 -19.64 -32.95
N GLU A 370 -4.10 -20.09 -32.43
CA GLU A 370 -3.03 -20.57 -33.33
C GLU A 370 -3.43 -21.93 -33.90
N ALA A 371 -4.24 -21.85 -34.97
CA ALA A 371 -4.44 -22.95 -35.90
C ALA A 371 -3.06 -23.41 -36.42
N ALA A 372 -2.87 -24.73 -36.42
CA ALA A 372 -1.76 -25.43 -37.04
C ALA A 372 -1.45 -24.88 -38.45
N PRO A 373 -0.18 -24.95 -38.91
CA PRO A 373 0.21 -24.43 -40.21
C PRO A 373 -0.59 -25.10 -41.34
N PRO A 374 -0.90 -24.36 -42.42
CA PRO A 374 -1.78 -24.84 -43.48
C PRO A 374 -1.09 -25.96 -44.25
N SER A 375 -1.66 -27.16 -44.20
CA SER A 375 -1.45 -28.16 -45.25
C SER A 375 -2.35 -27.79 -46.43
N GLY A 376 -1.74 -27.61 -47.59
CA GLY A 376 -2.36 -26.99 -48.75
C GLY A 376 -3.43 -27.82 -49.45
N GLY A 377 -4.29 -27.10 -50.16
CA GLY A 377 -4.81 -27.49 -51.46
C GLY A 377 -6.16 -28.19 -51.49
N GLY A 378 -7.21 -27.47 -51.91
CA GLY A 378 -8.42 -28.06 -52.49
C GLY A 378 -9.72 -27.32 -52.21
N SER A 379 -10.05 -26.33 -53.04
CA SER A 379 -11.43 -25.83 -53.26
C SER A 379 -12.05 -26.59 -54.45
N PRO A 380 -13.36 -26.46 -54.77
CA PRO A 380 -14.50 -25.95 -53.97
C PRO A 380 -15.79 -26.81 -54.15
N SER A 381 -16.86 -26.52 -53.40
CA SER A 381 -18.25 -26.60 -53.92
C SER A 381 -19.32 -26.02 -52.97
N GLN A 382 -20.01 -25.01 -53.51
CA GLN A 382 -21.46 -24.67 -53.45
C GLN A 382 -22.29 -24.94 -52.17
N ALA A 383 -22.94 -23.89 -51.64
CA ALA A 383 -24.37 -23.58 -51.88
C ALA A 383 -24.86 -22.44 -50.95
N ALA A 384 -25.89 -21.72 -51.41
CA ALA A 384 -26.39 -20.44 -50.93
C ALA A 384 -27.52 -20.57 -49.83
N PRO A 385 -28.04 -19.44 -49.26
CA PRO A 385 -28.79 -19.35 -48.00
C PRO A 385 -30.32 -19.45 -48.21
N PRO A 386 -31.21 -19.29 -47.19
CA PRO A 386 -31.79 -17.94 -46.90
C PRO A 386 -32.31 -17.73 -45.43
N SER A 387 -32.25 -16.52 -44.84
CA SER A 387 -33.31 -15.48 -44.69
C SER A 387 -34.33 -15.62 -43.53
N GLY A 388 -34.63 -14.48 -42.87
CA GLY A 388 -35.85 -14.18 -42.10
C GLY A 388 -35.55 -13.46 -40.77
N ALA A 389 -35.62 -12.12 -40.60
CA ALA A 389 -36.69 -11.11 -40.76
C ALA A 389 -37.64 -10.97 -39.54
N GLY A 390 -37.79 -9.72 -39.05
CA GLY A 390 -38.86 -9.21 -38.16
C GLY A 390 -38.36 -8.81 -36.76
N SER A 391 -38.23 -7.51 -36.42
CA SER A 391 -39.29 -6.60 -35.89
C SER A 391 -39.69 -6.99 -34.44
N GLU A 392 -39.83 -6.15 -33.42
CA GLU A 392 -40.10 -4.71 -33.28
C GLU A 392 -39.89 -4.30 -31.80
N ALA A 393 -39.95 -3.01 -31.53
CA ALA A 393 -39.65 -2.32 -30.27
C ALA A 393 -40.58 -2.62 -29.07
N SER A 394 -40.04 -2.52 -27.85
CA SER A 394 -40.72 -1.83 -26.73
C SER A 394 -39.79 -1.56 -25.54
N SER A 395 -39.83 -0.29 -25.12
CA SER A 395 -39.40 0.35 -23.88
C SER A 395 -39.48 -0.46 -22.58
N SER A 396 -38.44 -0.31 -21.73
CA SER A 396 -38.58 0.14 -20.33
C SER A 396 -37.20 0.26 -19.68
N GLU A 397 -36.94 1.43 -19.09
CA GLU A 397 -35.82 1.70 -18.19
C GLU A 397 -35.93 0.82 -16.94
N ASP A 398 -34.87 0.12 -16.56
CA ASP A 398 -34.66 -0.21 -15.15
C ASP A 398 -33.20 -0.48 -14.81
N ARG A 399 -32.74 0.16 -13.74
CA ARG A 399 -31.40 0.07 -13.16
C ARG A 399 -31.37 -1.09 -12.18
N SER A 400 -30.49 -2.07 -12.41
CA SER A 400 -30.04 -3.02 -11.40
C SER A 400 -28.62 -3.45 -11.73
N ALA A 401 -27.68 -3.09 -10.85
CA ALA A 401 -26.28 -3.46 -10.98
C ALA A 401 -26.09 -4.92 -10.51
N SER A 402 -26.26 -5.85 -11.43
CA SER A 402 -25.76 -7.21 -11.35
C SER A 402 -24.51 -7.33 -12.23
N ALA A 403 -23.43 -7.88 -11.66
CA ALA A 403 -22.23 -8.23 -12.39
C ALA A 403 -22.48 -9.46 -13.29
N ASP A 404 -21.87 -9.42 -14.49
CA ASP A 404 -21.78 -10.40 -15.59
C ASP A 404 -23.04 -10.71 -16.44
N ASP A 405 -23.05 -10.35 -17.73
CA ASP A 405 -22.34 -11.06 -18.84
C ASP A 405 -22.47 -10.27 -20.18
N GLY A 406 -21.47 -10.38 -21.08
CA GLY A 406 -21.68 -10.19 -22.55
C GLY A 406 -21.35 -8.86 -23.26
N ALA A 407 -20.09 -8.73 -23.71
CA ALA A 407 -19.62 -8.17 -25.00
C ALA A 407 -20.47 -7.14 -25.81
N HIS A 408 -19.95 -5.91 -25.93
CA HIS A 408 -20.00 -5.13 -27.17
C HIS A 408 -18.68 -4.36 -27.39
N ARG A 409 -18.16 -4.43 -28.63
CA ARG A 409 -16.85 -3.92 -29.08
C ARG A 409 -16.79 -2.38 -29.17
N GLY A 410 -15.70 -1.80 -28.63
CA GLY A 410 -15.17 -0.44 -28.86
C GLY A 410 -15.26 0.49 -27.64
N PRO A 411 -14.36 1.48 -27.41
CA PRO A 411 -13.10 1.84 -28.08
C PRO A 411 -11.87 1.20 -27.36
N GLY A 412 -10.70 1.20 -28.02
CA GLY A 412 -9.52 0.38 -27.66
C GLY A 412 -9.28 0.15 -26.17
N SER A 413 -9.12 -1.13 -25.78
CA SER A 413 -8.87 -1.54 -24.40
C SER A 413 -7.77 -0.67 -23.80
N ARG A 414 -8.13 0.21 -22.85
CA ARG A 414 -7.14 0.79 -21.95
C ARG A 414 -6.62 -0.36 -21.12
N ARG A 415 -5.57 -1.02 -21.63
CA ARG A 415 -4.89 -2.09 -20.89
C ARG A 415 -4.33 -1.47 -19.62
N ALA A 416 -4.46 -2.20 -18.52
CA ALA A 416 -3.73 -2.00 -17.28
C ALA A 416 -2.31 -1.47 -17.55
N ARG A 417 -1.96 -0.38 -16.87
CA ARG A 417 -0.68 0.30 -17.06
C ARG A 417 0.12 0.21 -15.77
N SER A 418 1.10 -0.68 -15.77
CA SER A 418 2.19 -0.69 -14.78
C SER A 418 2.93 0.65 -14.74
N GLY A 419 2.77 1.49 -15.78
CA GLY A 419 3.47 2.76 -15.93
C GLY A 419 4.92 2.60 -16.38
N ARG A 420 5.41 1.35 -16.49
CA ARG A 420 6.78 1.01 -16.86
C ARG A 420 6.96 0.99 -18.38
N PRO A 421 8.16 1.36 -18.89
CA PRO A 421 8.48 1.19 -20.30
C PRO A 421 8.35 -0.28 -20.73
N ARG A 422 7.69 -0.50 -21.87
CA ARG A 422 7.44 -1.83 -22.45
C ARG A 422 8.13 -1.96 -23.79
N ARG A 423 8.84 -3.08 -23.99
CA ARG A 423 9.46 -3.43 -25.28
C ARG A 423 9.04 -4.84 -25.71
N PRO A 424 8.52 -5.03 -26.94
CA PRO A 424 8.28 -6.37 -27.46
C PRO A 424 9.61 -7.11 -27.68
N VAL A 425 9.61 -8.40 -27.37
CA VAL A 425 10.74 -9.32 -27.60
C VAL A 425 10.23 -10.64 -28.18
N TYR A 426 11.13 -11.51 -28.62
CA TYR A 426 10.72 -12.85 -29.05
C TYR A 426 10.02 -13.59 -27.90
N GLY A 427 8.81 -14.09 -28.16
CA GLY A 427 8.02 -14.85 -27.20
C GLY A 427 7.29 -14.03 -26.13
N GLY A 428 7.30 -12.69 -26.18
CA GLY A 428 6.58 -11.87 -25.20
C GLY A 428 6.92 -10.38 -25.16
N VAL A 429 6.78 -9.78 -23.98
CA VAL A 429 7.09 -8.37 -23.71
C VAL A 429 8.02 -8.29 -22.51
N VAL A 430 8.95 -7.34 -22.56
CA VAL A 430 9.80 -6.97 -21.45
C VAL A 430 9.32 -5.64 -20.87
N GLU A 431 9.17 -5.59 -19.55
CA GLU A 431 8.89 -4.38 -18.77
C GLU A 431 10.11 -3.97 -17.98
N GLU A 432 10.63 -2.77 -18.24
CA GLU A 432 11.84 -2.28 -17.60
C GLU A 432 11.59 -1.86 -16.15
N ILE A 433 12.52 -2.24 -15.27
CA ILE A 433 12.52 -1.83 -13.87
C ILE A 433 13.24 -0.48 -13.78
N SER A 434 12.46 0.60 -13.65
CA SER A 434 12.99 1.95 -13.40
C SER A 434 13.19 2.25 -11.92
N LEU A 435 12.46 1.56 -11.03
CA LEU A 435 12.49 1.73 -9.59
C LEU A 435 12.37 0.37 -8.90
N LEU A 436 13.08 0.20 -7.80
CA LEU A 436 13.00 -0.96 -6.92
C LEU A 436 12.53 -0.57 -5.54
N PRO A 437 11.80 -1.46 -4.84
CA PRO A 437 11.63 -1.33 -3.39
C PRO A 437 12.99 -1.21 -2.71
N SER A 438 13.14 -0.19 -1.88
CA SER A 438 14.34 0.13 -1.11
C SER A 438 14.79 -1.06 -0.27
N ALA A 439 13.84 -1.84 0.26
CA ALA A 439 14.12 -3.06 1.02
C ALA A 439 14.92 -4.12 0.23
N VAL A 440 14.73 -4.23 -1.10
CA VAL A 440 15.53 -5.14 -1.94
C VAL A 440 17.00 -4.73 -1.92
N LEU A 441 17.28 -3.42 -1.94
CA LEU A 441 18.63 -2.88 -1.90
C LEU A 441 19.27 -3.11 -0.52
N GLU A 442 18.53 -2.91 0.57
CA GLU A 442 18.97 -3.20 1.93
C GLU A 442 19.31 -4.68 2.12
N TYR A 443 18.50 -5.60 1.56
CA TYR A 443 18.74 -7.04 1.65
C TYR A 443 19.99 -7.44 0.87
N LEU A 444 20.18 -6.90 -0.34
CA LEU A 444 21.41 -7.12 -1.10
C LEU A 444 22.64 -6.51 -0.43
N GLY A 445 22.49 -5.35 0.22
CA GLY A 445 23.53 -4.74 1.04
C GLY A 445 23.91 -5.60 2.25
N GLN A 446 22.94 -6.27 2.87
CA GLN A 446 23.20 -7.24 3.94
C GLN A 446 23.88 -8.50 3.40
N ILE A 447 23.43 -9.04 2.26
CA ILE A 447 24.09 -10.17 1.59
C ILE A 447 25.54 -9.82 1.23
N LYS A 448 25.80 -8.60 0.74
CA LYS A 448 27.15 -8.09 0.46
C LYS A 448 28.05 -8.19 1.70
N LYS A 449 27.55 -7.76 2.87
CA LYS A 449 28.29 -7.84 4.14
C LYS A 449 28.57 -9.29 4.54
N LEU A 450 27.57 -10.16 4.43
CA LEU A 450 27.70 -11.59 4.78
C LEU A 450 28.66 -12.35 3.84
N ALA A 451 28.73 -11.94 2.57
CA ALA A 451 29.58 -12.55 1.56
C ALA A 451 31.00 -11.96 1.49
N ALA A 452 31.33 -11.00 2.35
CA ALA A 452 32.66 -10.39 2.38
C ALA A 452 33.69 -11.36 2.97
N THR A 453 34.88 -11.39 2.36
CA THR A 453 36.01 -12.22 2.81
C THR A 453 37.28 -11.39 2.92
N PRO A 454 38.21 -11.70 3.84
CA PRO A 454 39.48 -10.98 3.94
C PRO A 454 40.31 -10.99 2.66
N GLU A 455 40.21 -12.05 1.86
CA GLU A 455 41.04 -12.25 0.67
C GLU A 455 40.52 -11.47 -0.55
N ARG A 456 39.19 -11.33 -0.67
CA ARG A 456 38.54 -10.76 -1.87
C ARG A 456 37.77 -9.46 -1.60
N GLY A 457 37.55 -9.09 -0.34
CA GLY A 457 36.57 -8.09 0.05
C GLY A 457 35.13 -8.58 -0.17
N ALA A 458 34.21 -7.64 -0.42
CA ALA A 458 32.79 -7.94 -0.67
C ALA A 458 32.47 -8.12 -2.17
N PRO A 459 31.31 -8.68 -2.54
CA PRO A 459 30.82 -8.57 -3.92
C PRO A 459 30.63 -7.10 -4.34
N LEU A 460 30.89 -6.78 -5.60
CA LEU A 460 30.70 -5.46 -6.21
C LEU A 460 29.40 -5.36 -7.00
N ALA A 461 28.94 -6.48 -7.57
CA ALA A 461 27.68 -6.55 -8.29
C ALA A 461 26.97 -7.90 -8.05
N PHE A 462 25.65 -7.86 -8.24
CA PHE A 462 24.72 -8.94 -8.04
C PHE A 462 23.87 -9.07 -9.30
N THR A 463 23.73 -10.29 -9.81
CA THR A 463 22.74 -10.63 -10.84
C THR A 463 21.73 -11.59 -10.24
N LEU A 464 20.52 -11.09 -10.03
CA LEU A 464 19.40 -11.82 -9.48
C LEU A 464 18.45 -12.24 -10.60
N GLN A 465 18.06 -13.51 -10.61
CA GLN A 465 16.97 -14.01 -11.42
C GLN A 465 15.89 -14.59 -10.51
N ALA A 466 14.68 -14.04 -10.57
CA ALA A 466 13.52 -14.56 -9.85
C ALA A 466 12.49 -15.06 -10.86
N SER A 467 11.78 -16.13 -10.54
CA SER A 467 10.70 -16.67 -11.37
C SER A 467 9.36 -16.62 -10.64
N ALA A 468 8.28 -16.53 -11.40
CA ALA A 468 6.92 -16.60 -10.86
C ALA A 468 6.60 -17.97 -10.21
N SER A 469 7.41 -19.01 -10.49
CA SER A 469 7.30 -20.32 -9.84
C SER A 469 8.01 -20.41 -8.49
N GLY A 470 8.66 -19.34 -8.02
CA GLY A 470 9.34 -19.30 -6.71
C GLY A 470 10.84 -19.63 -6.74
N GLU A 471 11.43 -19.89 -7.91
CA GLU A 471 12.88 -20.10 -8.03
C GLU A 471 13.61 -18.75 -8.05
N THR A 472 14.66 -18.63 -7.23
CA THR A 472 15.54 -17.45 -7.15
C THR A 472 16.99 -17.87 -7.29
N LYS A 473 17.75 -17.16 -8.14
CA LYS A 473 19.17 -17.40 -8.42
C LYS A 473 19.92 -16.11 -8.19
N LEU A 474 21.02 -16.16 -7.43
CA LEU A 474 21.88 -15.01 -7.20
C LEU A 474 23.31 -15.34 -7.63
N ASN A 475 23.81 -14.58 -8.60
CA ASN A 475 25.21 -14.58 -8.98
C ASN A 475 25.88 -13.32 -8.43
N VAL A 476 27.12 -13.45 -7.96
CA VAL A 476 27.90 -12.37 -7.35
C VAL A 476 29.20 -12.15 -8.10
N THR A 477 29.57 -10.89 -8.32
CA THR A 477 30.80 -10.49 -9.02
C THR A 477 31.74 -9.81 -8.05
N TYR A 478 33.00 -10.27 -7.96
CA TYR A 478 34.04 -9.70 -7.10
C TYR A 478 35.14 -9.00 -7.89
N GLU A 479 35.63 -9.66 -8.93
CA GLU A 479 36.86 -9.25 -9.64
C GLU A 479 36.58 -8.79 -11.07
N GLU A 480 35.62 -9.43 -11.74
CA GLU A 480 35.24 -9.05 -13.10
C GLU A 480 34.72 -7.61 -13.15
N THR A 481 34.94 -6.95 -14.29
CA THR A 481 34.43 -5.61 -14.55
C THR A 481 32.90 -5.61 -14.39
N PRO A 482 32.34 -4.87 -13.42
CA PRO A 482 30.91 -4.94 -13.16
C PRO A 482 30.12 -4.28 -14.30
N PRO A 483 28.85 -4.67 -14.54
CA PRO A 483 28.08 -4.22 -15.70
C PRO A 483 27.86 -2.70 -15.79
N LEU A 484 27.99 -1.98 -14.68
CA LEU A 484 27.79 -0.53 -14.57
C LEU A 484 29.05 0.18 -14.07
N VAL A 485 30.24 -0.34 -14.41
CA VAL A 485 31.55 0.14 -13.92
C VAL A 485 31.78 1.63 -14.15
N GLU A 486 31.25 2.20 -15.24
CA GLU A 486 31.38 3.62 -15.59
C GLU A 486 30.70 4.55 -14.57
N SER A 487 29.75 4.02 -13.80
CA SER A 487 29.05 4.79 -12.76
C SER A 487 29.79 4.84 -11.42
N ILE A 488 30.91 4.12 -11.28
CA ILE A 488 31.72 4.09 -10.06
C ILE A 488 32.65 5.32 -10.06
N THR A 489 32.51 6.16 -9.03
CA THR A 489 33.41 7.31 -8.84
C THR A 489 34.63 6.92 -8.00
N PRO A 490 35.76 7.66 -8.11
CA PRO A 490 36.92 7.47 -7.22
C PRO A 490 36.55 7.52 -5.73
N GLN A 491 35.63 8.41 -5.35
CA GLN A 491 35.16 8.54 -3.96
C GLN A 491 34.38 7.31 -3.50
N ALA A 492 33.49 6.78 -4.35
CA ALA A 492 32.75 5.55 -4.05
C ALA A 492 33.71 4.35 -3.94
N TRP A 493 34.72 4.30 -4.80
CA TRP A 493 35.75 3.25 -4.71
C TRP A 493 36.61 3.35 -3.45
N ALA A 494 37.02 4.56 -3.06
CA ALA A 494 37.75 4.77 -1.81
C ALA A 494 36.93 4.32 -0.59
N ALA A 495 35.64 4.71 -0.53
CA ALA A 495 34.73 4.28 0.53
C ALA A 495 34.49 2.76 0.53
N GLU A 496 34.44 2.12 -0.65
CA GLU A 496 34.35 0.66 -0.77
C GLU A 496 35.59 -0.02 -0.18
N MET A 497 36.79 0.48 -0.48
CA MET A 497 38.05 -0.08 0.02
C MET A 497 38.23 0.14 1.52
N GLU A 498 37.69 1.23 2.07
CA GLU A 498 37.68 1.48 3.51
C GLU A 498 36.73 0.49 4.23
N ALA A 499 35.52 0.30 3.71
CA ALA A 499 34.53 -0.58 4.32
C ALA A 499 34.84 -2.07 4.12
N PHE A 500 35.38 -2.44 2.96
CA PHE A 500 35.70 -3.82 2.57
C PHE A 500 37.09 -3.89 1.95
N PRO A 501 38.16 -3.88 2.78
CA PRO A 501 39.54 -3.93 2.29
C PRO A 501 39.80 -5.11 1.35
N ARG A 502 40.57 -4.85 0.29
CA ARG A 502 40.98 -5.86 -0.70
C ARG A 502 42.50 -5.85 -0.86
N PRO A 503 43.20 -6.95 -0.52
CA PRO A 503 44.65 -7.04 -0.72
C PRO A 503 45.05 -6.90 -2.20
N ASN A 504 44.23 -7.43 -3.10
CA ASN A 504 44.43 -7.37 -4.55
C ASN A 504 43.21 -6.70 -5.21
N PRO A 505 43.21 -5.37 -5.40
CA PRO A 505 42.18 -4.68 -6.14
C PRO A 505 42.04 -5.19 -7.59
N PRO A 506 40.82 -5.25 -8.15
CA PRO A 506 40.63 -5.63 -9.55
C PRO A 506 41.35 -4.69 -10.53
N GLU A 507 41.84 -5.22 -11.65
CA GLU A 507 42.61 -4.44 -12.64
C GLU A 507 41.86 -3.21 -13.16
N TRP A 508 40.55 -3.34 -13.41
CA TRP A 508 39.71 -2.24 -13.90
C TRP A 508 39.62 -1.08 -12.89
N ALA A 509 39.90 -1.32 -11.61
CA ALA A 509 39.82 -0.29 -10.56
C ALA A 509 41.05 0.63 -10.53
N SER A 510 42.15 0.27 -11.22
CA SER A 510 43.35 1.12 -11.34
C SER A 510 43.03 2.54 -11.83
N ARG A 511 42.09 2.67 -12.76
CA ARG A 511 41.60 3.95 -13.31
C ARG A 511 40.92 4.86 -12.27
N LEU A 512 40.53 4.32 -11.12
CA LEU A 512 39.86 5.04 -10.04
C LEU A 512 40.82 5.42 -8.91
N THR A 513 42.02 4.85 -8.90
CA THR A 513 43.06 5.09 -7.90
C THR A 513 44.14 6.06 -8.38
N ASP A 514 44.29 6.25 -9.69
CA ASP A 514 45.17 7.28 -10.25
C ASP A 514 44.44 8.63 -10.31
N PRO A 515 44.87 9.64 -9.53
CA PRO A 515 44.60 11.02 -9.91
C PRO A 515 45.47 11.27 -11.14
N GLY A 516 44.91 11.06 -12.34
CA GLY A 516 45.55 11.54 -13.54
C GLY A 516 45.89 13.01 -13.33
N ASP A 517 47.18 13.32 -13.43
CA ASP A 517 47.67 14.66 -13.71
C ASP A 517 46.69 15.31 -14.70
N ASP A 518 46.10 16.44 -14.33
CA ASP A 518 45.56 17.41 -15.28
C ASP A 518 46.76 17.95 -16.07
N GLY A 519 47.33 17.10 -16.93
CA GLY A 519 48.44 17.36 -17.79
C GLY A 519 47.96 18.19 -18.97
N GLY A 520 47.95 19.51 -18.76
CA GLY A 520 48.22 20.51 -19.80
C GLY A 520 47.13 20.73 -20.84
N LEU A 521 46.46 21.88 -20.72
CA LEU A 521 45.99 22.66 -21.87
C LEU A 521 47.13 22.93 -22.86
#